data_AF-A0AAW8VBC5-F1
#
_entry.id   AF-A0AAW8VBC5-F1
#
_cell.length_a   1.000
_cell.length_b   1.000
_cell.length_c   1.000
_cell.angle_alpha   90.00
_cell.angle_beta   90.00
_cell.angle_gamma   90.00
#
_symmetry.space_group_name_H-M   'P 1'
#
loop_
_entity.id
_entity.type
_entity.pdbx_description
1 polymer ?
#
loop_
_entity_poly.entity_id
_entity_poly.type
_entity_poly.pdbx_seq_one_letter_code
_entity_poly.pdbx_strand_id
1 'polypeptide(L)' 'MKNAQFKFYSSNISFNNVSVAVYENKAGNYVLQVEKDGRKVRGTNVVEMTKEQYEDLPFDDYNSLVRFQAAAQVCGYNI' A
#
# COMPACT_ATOMS: atom_id res chain seq x y z
N MET A 1 -1.06 -13.18 0.56
CA MET A 1 -2.13 -13.36 1.57
C MET A 1 -3.06 -14.48 1.13
N LYS A 2 -3.68 -15.24 2.05
CA LYS A 2 -4.76 -16.17 1.65
C LYS A 2 -5.91 -15.33 1.09
N ASN A 3 -6.27 -15.56 -0.17
CA ASN A 3 -7.36 -14.88 -0.92
C ASN A 3 -7.07 -13.48 -1.51
N ALA A 4 -5.81 -13.04 -1.61
CA ALA A 4 -5.47 -11.83 -2.36
C ALA A 4 -4.18 -12.01 -3.19
N GLN A 5 -4.19 -11.50 -4.42
CA GLN A 5 -3.09 -11.59 -5.39
C GLN A 5 -2.36 -10.25 -5.48
N PHE A 6 -1.03 -10.26 -5.46
CA PHE A 6 -0.24 -9.04 -5.65
C PHE A 6 -0.55 -8.38 -7.01
N LYS A 7 -0.60 -7.05 -7.03
CA LYS A 7 -0.79 -6.25 -8.25
C LYS A 7 0.41 -5.36 -8.53
N PHE A 8 0.71 -4.46 -7.61
CA PHE A 8 1.75 -3.46 -7.73
C PHE A 8 2.14 -2.91 -6.36
N TYR A 9 3.20 -2.11 -6.31
CA TYR A 9 3.50 -1.27 -5.15
C TYR A 9 2.86 0.10 -5.33
N SER A 10 2.41 0.73 -4.25
CA SER A 10 1.72 2.02 -4.31
C SER A 10 2.59 3.15 -4.90
N SER A 11 3.91 2.98 -4.90
CA SER A 11 4.87 3.96 -5.39
C SER A 11 6.00 3.27 -6.14
N ASN A 12 6.61 4.00 -7.08
CA ASN A 12 7.82 3.56 -7.80
C ASN A 12 9.10 3.68 -6.95
N ILE A 13 8.97 4.04 -5.66
CA ILE A 13 10.06 4.14 -4.70
C ILE A 13 9.85 3.15 -3.55
N SER A 14 10.94 2.84 -2.86
CA SER A 14 10.93 2.33 -1.50
C SER A 14 11.67 3.32 -0.61
N PHE A 15 11.20 3.53 0.61
CA PHE A 15 11.82 4.44 1.57
C PHE A 15 12.42 3.62 2.71
N ASN A 16 13.75 3.62 2.88
CA ASN A 16 14.44 2.76 3.86
C ASN A 16 14.06 1.26 3.74
N ASN A 17 13.99 0.77 2.49
CA ASN A 17 13.52 -0.58 2.11
C ASN A 17 12.06 -0.88 2.51
N VAL A 18 11.27 0.15 2.82
CA VAL A 18 9.84 0.04 3.09
C VAL A 18 9.05 0.40 1.84
N SER A 19 8.07 -0.44 1.48
CA SER A 19 7.11 -0.23 0.41
C SER A 19 5.70 -0.54 0.90
N VAL A 20 4.68 -0.08 0.17
CA VAL A 20 3.29 -0.51 0.40
C VAL A 20 2.86 -1.36 -0.79
N ALA A 21 2.70 -2.66 -0.54
CA ALA A 21 2.23 -3.61 -1.53
C ALA A 21 0.70 -3.56 -1.63
N VAL A 22 0.19 -3.49 -2.86
CA VAL A 22 -1.23 -3.52 -3.17
C VAL A 22 -1.57 -4.89 -3.75
N TYR A 23 -2.51 -5.56 -3.09
CA TYR A 23 -3.06 -6.84 -3.52
C TYR A 23 -4.52 -6.65 -3.93
N GLU A 24 -5.06 -7.48 -4.80
CA GLU A 24 -6.49 -7.53 -5.11
C GLU A 24 -7.10 -8.80 -4.52
N ASN A 25 -8.21 -8.67 -3.79
CA ASN A 25 -8.96 -9.82 -3.27
C ASN A 25 -10.00 -10.32 -4.29
N LYS A 26 -10.68 -11.44 -3.98
CA LYS A 26 -11.71 -12.02 -4.86
C LYS A 26 -12.92 -11.12 -5.11
N ALA A 27 -13.19 -10.15 -4.23
CA ALA A 27 -14.28 -9.19 -4.38
C ALA A 27 -13.89 -8.01 -5.30
N GLY A 28 -12.62 -7.93 -5.74
CA GLY A 28 -12.10 -6.83 -6.52
C GLY A 28 -11.63 -5.63 -5.67
N ASN A 29 -11.62 -5.75 -4.35
CA ASN A 29 -11.10 -4.71 -3.46
C ASN A 29 -9.58 -4.78 -3.40
N TYR A 30 -8.96 -3.63 -3.18
CA TYR A 30 -7.54 -3.55 -2.89
C TYR A 30 -7.26 -3.79 -1.41
N VAL A 31 -6.15 -4.49 -1.16
CA VAL A 31 -5.66 -4.83 0.16
C VAL A 31 -4.23 -4.33 0.26
N LEU A 32 -4.01 -3.32 1.09
CA LEU A 32 -2.73 -2.66 1.28
C LEU A 32 -1.97 -3.31 2.45
N GLN A 33 -0.67 -3.52 2.26
CA GLN A 33 0.23 -4.02 3.29
C GLN A 33 1.57 -3.29 3.21
N VAL A 34 2.00 -2.74 4.35
CA VAL A 34 3.36 -2.18 4.48
C VAL A 34 4.37 -3.32 4.62
N GLU A 35 5.39 -3.31 3.78
CA GLU A 35 6.43 -4.33 3.73
C GLU A 35 7.81 -3.68 3.90
N LYS A 36 8.68 -4.33 4.68
CA LYS A 36 10.11 -4.02 4.75
C LYS A 36 10.87 -5.25 4.29
N ASP A 37 11.76 -5.06 3.31
CA ASP A 37 12.52 -6.16 2.70
C ASP A 37 11.60 -7.31 2.21
N GLY A 38 10.43 -6.96 1.67
CA GLY A 38 9.41 -7.91 1.17
C GLY A 38 8.63 -8.67 2.26
N ARG A 39 8.72 -8.25 3.53
CA ARG A 39 7.99 -8.87 4.65
C ARG A 39 7.09 -7.85 5.32
N LYS A 40 5.89 -8.26 5.73
CA LYS A 40 4.96 -7.39 6.47
C LYS A 40 5.66 -6.74 7.67
N VAL A 41 5.55 -5.41 7.77
CA VAL A 41 6.03 -4.66 8.93
C VAL A 41 5.17 -4.97 10.15
N ARG A 42 5.81 -5.29 11.28
CA ARG A 42 5.09 -5.55 12.54
C ARG A 42 4.49 -4.25 13.08
N GLY A 43 3.25 -4.31 13.56
CA GLY A 43 2.54 -3.15 14.10
C GLY A 43 1.74 -2.35 13.07
N THR A 44 1.86 -2.68 11.78
CA THR A 44 1.01 -2.09 10.73
C THR A 44 -0.23 -2.96 10.47
N ASN A 45 -1.28 -2.28 10.02
CA ASN A 45 -2.53 -2.88 9.62
C ASN A 45 -2.47 -3.33 8.17
N VAL A 46 -3.21 -4.41 7.87
CA VAL A 46 -3.56 -4.74 6.49
C VAL A 46 -4.94 -4.13 6.27
N VAL A 47 -5.05 -3.24 5.28
CA VAL A 47 -6.27 -2.45 5.07
C VAL A 47 -6.91 -2.85 3.76
N GLU A 48 -8.19 -3.21 3.81
CA GLU A 48 -9.02 -3.43 2.63
C GLU A 48 -9.78 -2.14 2.28
N MET A 49 -9.79 -1.77 1.01
CA MET A 49 -10.53 -0.62 0.46
C MET A 49 -10.97 -0.89 -0.97
N THR A 50 -11.99 -0.18 -1.46
CA THR A 50 -12.36 -0.26 -2.87
C THR A 50 -11.29 0.37 -3.76
N LYS A 51 -11.34 0.11 -5.07
CA LYS A 51 -10.41 0.71 -6.02
C LYS A 51 -10.55 2.22 -6.05
N GLU A 52 -11.78 2.72 -6.03
CA GLU A 52 -12.07 4.15 -6.01
C GLU A 52 -11.47 4.82 -4.77
N GLN A 53 -11.64 4.22 -3.59
CA GLN A 53 -11.02 4.72 -2.35
C GLN A 53 -9.49 4.74 -2.41
N TYR A 54 -8.89 3.77 -3.09
CA TYR A 54 -7.44 3.75 -3.30
C TYR A 54 -7.00 4.87 -4.24
N GLU A 55 -7.67 5.04 -5.39
CA GLU A 55 -7.34 6.07 -6.37
C GLU A 55 -7.47 7.48 -5.77
N ASP A 56 -8.46 7.68 -4.90
CA ASP A 56 -8.71 8.93 -4.15
C ASP A 56 -7.62 9.25 -3.10
N LEU A 57 -6.72 8.32 -2.77
CA LEU A 57 -5.59 8.67 -1.89
C LEU A 57 -4.72 9.76 -2.56
N PRO A 58 -4.11 10.67 -1.77
CA PRO A 58 -3.22 11.68 -2.32
C PRO A 58 -2.11 11.10 -3.22
N PHE A 59 -1.91 11.72 -4.38
CA PHE A 59 -0.81 11.41 -5.29
C PHE A 59 -0.32 12.64 -6.03
N ASP A 60 0.88 12.52 -6.57
CA ASP A 60 1.52 13.51 -7.42
C ASP A 60 2.32 12.74 -8.48
N ASP A 61 2.04 13.04 -9.75
CA ASP A 61 2.67 12.38 -10.91
C ASP A 61 4.19 12.55 -10.94
N TYR A 62 4.71 13.61 -10.33
CA TYR A 62 6.13 13.93 -10.25
C TYR A 62 6.75 13.52 -8.91
N ASN A 63 5.92 13.19 -7.90
CA ASN A 63 6.38 12.86 -6.57
C ASN A 63 5.73 11.59 -6.01
N SER A 64 6.37 10.45 -6.27
CA SER A 64 5.96 9.13 -5.75
C SER A 64 5.91 9.03 -4.23
N LEU A 65 6.57 9.95 -3.49
CA LEU A 65 6.54 9.95 -2.02
C LEU A 65 5.14 10.27 -1.48
N VAL A 66 4.36 11.09 -2.19
CA VAL A 66 3.01 11.49 -1.76
C VAL A 66 2.10 10.25 -1.67
N ARG A 67 2.07 9.45 -2.74
CA ARG A 67 1.27 8.21 -2.76
C ARG A 67 1.78 7.17 -1.76
N PHE A 68 3.10 7.05 -1.61
CA PHE A 68 3.69 6.19 -0.57
C PHE A 68 3.23 6.58 0.83
N GLN A 69 3.35 7.87 1.20
CA GLN A 69 2.96 8.39 2.51
C GLN A 69 1.49 8.16 2.79
N ALA A 70 0.62 8.50 1.84
CA ALA A 70 -0.82 8.29 1.97
C ALA A 70 -1.16 6.81 2.21
N ALA A 71 -0.65 5.91 1.36
CA ALA A 71 -0.91 4.48 1.50
C ALA A 71 -0.36 3.90 2.81
N ALA A 72 0.84 4.33 3.23
CA ALA A 72 1.49 3.89 4.45
C ALA A 72 0.73 4.36 5.70
N GLN A 73 0.29 5.62 5.71
CA GLN A 73 -0.47 6.20 6.82
C GLN A 73 -1.80 5.48 7.03
N VAL A 74 -2.51 5.11 5.96
CA VAL A 74 -3.75 4.32 6.05
C VAL A 74 -3.48 2.97 6.72
N CYS A 75 -2.31 2.38 6.47
CA CYS A 75 -1.88 1.14 7.12
C CYS A 75 -1.32 1.34 8.54
N GLY A 76 -1.35 2.56 9.09
CA GLY A 76 -0.81 2.87 10.42
C GLY A 76 0.72 2.93 10.48
N TYR A 77 1.39 3.16 9.36
CA TYR A 77 2.83 3.40 9.31
C TYR A 77 3.10 4.90 9.13
N ASN A 78 3.63 5.52 10.18
CA ASN A 78 4.05 6.92 10.16
C ASN A 78 5.52 7.00 9.74
N ILE A 79 5.81 7.85 8.75
CA ILE A 79 7.15 8.09 8.19
C ILE A 79 7.77 9.30 8.87
#